data_AF-A0A942YN21-F1
#
_entry.id   AF-A0A942YN21-F1
#
_cell.length_a   1.000
_cell.length_b   1.000
_cell.length_c   1.000
_cell.angle_alpha   90.00
_cell.angle_beta   90.00
_cell.angle_gamma   90.00
#
_symmetry.space_group_name_H-M   'P 1'
#
loop_
_entity.id
_entity.type
_entity.pdbx_description
1 polymer ?
#
loop_
_entity_poly.entity_id
_entity_poly.type
_entity_poly.pdbx_seq_one_letter_code
_entity_poly.pdbx_strand_id
1 'polypeptide(L)'
;MKRIQRMKDVHVLKTRKHLPSFYVEEIENQFLMWYEAENEGESLKEFSLLNHSCIYHFDKEEDMQMLVDYIGDVEYVEVENVAGKKYFRIGLMQDHHISIIYFLEGTLPRKTERWLTNKIL
;
A
#
# COMPACT_ATOMS: atom_id res chain seq x y z
N MET A 1 9.71 4.40 4.30
CA MET A 1 8.46 3.63 4.30
C MET A 1 7.52 4.26 5.32
N LYS A 2 6.25 4.47 4.98
CA LYS A 2 5.22 4.87 5.94
C LYS A 2 4.24 3.72 6.11
N ARG A 3 4.10 3.25 7.34
CA ARG A 3 3.04 2.32 7.72
C ARG A 3 1.76 3.10 8.00
N ILE A 4 0.64 2.58 7.50
CA ILE A 4 -0.69 3.14 7.62
C ILE A 4 -1.52 2.12 8.38
N GLN A 5 -1.86 2.47 9.61
CA GLN A 5 -2.71 1.62 10.47
C GLN A 5 -3.97 2.32 10.91
N ARG A 6 -3.99 3.66 10.87
CA ARG A 6 -5.14 4.45 11.30
C ARG A 6 -5.47 5.50 10.27
N MET A 7 -6.71 5.97 10.31
CA MET A 7 -7.17 7.03 9.43
C MET A 7 -6.29 8.30 9.52
N LYS A 8 -5.71 8.61 10.69
CA LYS A 8 -4.76 9.72 10.84
C LYS A 8 -3.50 9.57 9.95
N ASP A 9 -3.05 8.34 9.68
CA ASP A 9 -1.88 8.10 8.83
C ASP A 9 -2.20 8.38 7.36
N VAL A 10 -3.43 8.05 6.92
CA VAL A 10 -3.94 8.43 5.59
C VAL A 10 -3.99 9.96 5.45
N HIS A 11 -4.48 10.67 6.48
CA HIS A 11 -4.48 12.13 6.48
C HIS A 11 -3.07 12.73 6.38
N VAL A 12 -2.08 12.12 7.04
CA VAL A 12 -0.68 12.54 6.90
C VAL A 12 -0.21 12.39 5.44
N LEU A 13 -0.63 11.34 4.71
CA LEU A 13 -0.32 11.22 3.28
C LEU A 13 -0.99 12.30 2.44
N LYS A 14 -2.25 12.67 2.73
CA LYS A 14 -2.96 13.75 2.03
C LYS A 14 -2.25 15.10 2.13
N THR A 15 -1.49 15.33 3.20
CA THR A 15 -0.70 16.57 3.35
C THR A 15 0.61 16.59 2.57
N ARG A 16 1.04 15.46 1.98
CA ARG A 16 2.28 15.37 1.20
C ARG A 16 2.06 15.88 -0.21
N LYS A 17 2.58 17.08 -0.51
CA LYS A 17 2.38 17.78 -1.78
C LYS A 17 2.88 17.02 -3.03
N HIS A 18 3.81 16.07 -2.87
CA HIS A 18 4.35 15.30 -4.00
C HIS A 18 3.49 14.10 -4.39
N LEU A 19 2.57 13.65 -3.51
CA LEU A 19 1.69 12.54 -3.80
C LEU A 19 0.48 13.01 -4.62
N PRO A 20 0.18 12.39 -5.78
CA PRO A 20 -1.04 12.66 -6.52
C PRO A 20 -2.28 12.31 -5.70
N SER A 21 -3.36 13.10 -5.83
CA SER A 21 -4.59 12.87 -5.06
C SER A 21 -5.20 11.50 -5.32
N PHE A 22 -5.30 11.07 -6.59
CA PHE A 22 -5.86 9.76 -6.96
C PHE A 22 -5.18 8.59 -6.24
N TYR A 23 -3.87 8.69 -6.00
CA TYR A 23 -3.09 7.65 -5.36
C TYR A 23 -3.38 7.59 -3.85
N VAL A 24 -3.52 8.75 -3.22
CA VAL A 24 -3.87 8.82 -1.79
C VAL A 24 -5.33 8.45 -1.56
N GLU A 25 -6.21 8.81 -2.48
CA GLU A 25 -7.62 8.41 -2.50
C GLU A 25 -7.75 6.88 -2.60
N GLU A 26 -6.95 6.22 -3.42
CA GLU A 26 -6.95 4.75 -3.50
C GLU A 26 -6.55 4.09 -2.17
N ILE A 27 -5.49 4.58 -1.53
CA ILE A 27 -5.05 4.11 -0.22
C ILE A 27 -6.14 4.33 0.84
N GLU A 28 -6.84 5.48 0.78
CA GLU A 28 -7.96 5.77 1.68
C GLU A 28 -9.12 4.82 1.45
N ASN A 29 -9.51 4.58 0.20
CA ASN A 29 -10.58 3.64 -0.14
C ASN A 29 -10.25 2.24 0.37
N GLN A 30 -9.02 1.77 0.17
CA GLN A 30 -8.57 0.49 0.70
C GLN A 30 -8.65 0.42 2.23
N PHE A 31 -8.28 1.49 2.93
CA PHE A 31 -8.40 1.57 4.39
C PHE A 31 -9.86 1.53 4.84
N LEU A 32 -10.74 2.28 4.18
CA LEU A 32 -12.17 2.33 4.48
C LEU A 32 -12.85 0.98 4.23
N MET A 33 -12.48 0.27 3.17
CA MET A 33 -12.98 -1.08 2.91
C MET A 33 -12.61 -2.05 4.04
N TRP A 34 -11.38 -1.99 4.55
CA TRP A 34 -10.98 -2.81 5.69
C TRP A 34 -11.68 -2.39 6.99
N TYR A 35 -11.86 -1.10 7.22
CA TYR A 35 -12.68 -0.61 8.34
C TYR A 35 -14.10 -1.18 8.27
N GLU A 36 -14.77 -1.06 7.13
CA GLU A 36 -16.14 -1.57 6.93
C GLU A 36 -16.25 -3.08 7.16
N ALA A 37 -15.21 -3.84 6.78
CA ALA A 37 -15.17 -5.29 6.93
C ALA A 37 -14.81 -5.77 8.34
N GLU A 38 -13.92 -5.06 9.05
CA GLU A 38 -13.27 -5.57 10.27
C GLU A 38 -13.68 -4.84 11.56
N ASN A 39 -14.34 -3.68 11.50
CA ASN A 39 -14.71 -2.95 12.72
C ASN A 39 -15.65 -3.76 13.62
N GLU A 40 -15.44 -3.66 14.94
CA GLU A 40 -16.28 -4.31 15.96
C GLU A 40 -17.24 -3.32 16.64
N GLY A 41 -17.57 -2.22 15.95
CA GLY A 41 -18.45 -1.15 16.43
C GLY A 41 -17.71 0.09 16.95
N GLU A 42 -16.39 0.12 16.92
CA GLU A 42 -15.61 1.33 17.17
C GLU A 42 -15.79 2.38 16.05
N SER A 43 -15.48 3.64 16.39
CA SER A 43 -15.49 4.71 15.39
C SER A 43 -14.29 4.63 14.45
N LEU A 44 -14.42 5.15 13.23
CA LEU A 44 -13.31 5.27 12.26
C LEU A 44 -12.06 5.97 12.82
N LYS A 45 -12.24 6.88 13.78
CA LYS A 45 -11.14 7.59 14.45
C LYS A 45 -10.34 6.68 15.39
N GLU A 46 -11.00 5.69 15.97
CA GLU A 46 -10.45 4.75 16.95
C GLU A 46 -9.98 3.45 16.31
N PHE A 47 -10.56 3.08 15.16
CA PHE A 47 -10.15 1.93 14.37
C PHE A 47 -8.65 1.93 14.05
N SER A 48 -8.07 0.75 14.18
CA SER A 48 -6.67 0.51 13.86
C SER A 48 -6.50 -0.87 13.26
N LEU A 49 -5.88 -0.91 12.10
CA LEU A 49 -5.47 -2.15 11.46
C LEU A 49 -4.45 -2.91 12.33
N LEU A 50 -4.54 -4.25 12.28
CA LEU A 50 -3.67 -5.14 13.02
C LEU A 50 -2.19 -4.99 12.63
N ASN A 51 -1.30 -5.50 13.48
CA ASN A 51 0.13 -5.44 13.20
C ASN A 51 0.58 -6.34 12.03
N HIS A 52 -0.27 -7.23 11.53
CA HIS A 52 0.05 -8.15 10.44
C HIS A 52 -0.88 -7.95 9.22
N SER A 53 -1.89 -7.08 9.35
CA SER A 53 -2.77 -6.61 8.27
C SER A 53 -2.61 -5.10 8.19
N CYS A 54 -1.72 -4.56 7.38
CA CYS A 54 -1.60 -3.10 7.26
C CYS A 54 -1.20 -2.64 5.87
N ILE A 55 -1.40 -1.36 5.61
CA ILE A 55 -1.01 -0.73 4.35
C ILE A 55 0.35 -0.07 4.52
N TYR A 56 1.25 -0.30 3.57
CA TYR A 56 2.56 0.32 3.48
C TYR A 56 2.60 1.25 2.28
N HIS A 57 3.10 2.46 2.47
CA HIS A 57 3.47 3.35 1.39
C HIS A 57 5.00 3.41 1.30
N PHE A 58 5.54 2.98 0.15
CA PHE A 58 6.94 3.19 -0.16
C PHE A 58 7.12 4.55 -0.83
N ASP A 59 8.14 5.26 -0.40
CA ASP A 59 8.42 6.63 -0.81
C ASP A 59 9.88 6.80 -1.27
N LYS A 60 10.72 5.78 -1.04
CA LYS A 60 12.15 5.78 -1.39
C LYS A 60 12.62 4.38 -1.76
N GLU A 61 13.75 4.31 -2.47
CA GLU A 61 14.36 3.06 -2.91
C GLU A 61 14.68 2.11 -1.75
N GLU A 62 15.10 2.62 -0.59
CA GLU A 62 15.46 1.80 0.57
C GLU A 62 14.27 0.99 1.13
N ASP A 63 13.04 1.42 0.83
CA ASP A 63 11.83 0.71 1.24
C ASP A 63 11.70 -0.65 0.52
N MET A 64 12.38 -0.81 -0.61
CA MET A 64 12.46 -2.08 -1.34
C MET A 64 12.98 -3.23 -0.50
N GLN A 65 13.79 -2.98 0.54
CA GLN A 65 14.32 -4.04 1.39
C GLN A 65 13.18 -4.91 1.96
N MET A 66 12.07 -4.29 2.37
CA MET A 66 10.91 -5.04 2.84
C MET A 66 10.33 -5.95 1.74
N LEU A 67 10.21 -5.45 0.51
CA LEU A 67 9.72 -6.27 -0.60
C LEU A 67 10.66 -7.45 -0.90
N VAL A 68 11.97 -7.27 -0.75
CA VAL A 68 12.96 -8.35 -0.91
C VAL A 68 12.82 -9.40 0.20
N ASP A 69 12.66 -8.94 1.44
CA ASP A 69 12.54 -9.83 2.61
C ASP A 69 11.28 -10.70 2.54
N TYR A 70 10.18 -10.18 1.99
CA TYR A 70 8.88 -10.85 1.87
C TYR A 70 8.53 -11.25 0.44
N ILE A 71 9.52 -11.39 -0.45
CA ILE A 71 9.27 -11.67 -1.87
C ILE A 71 8.59 -13.02 -2.10
N GLY A 72 8.82 -13.98 -1.20
CA GLY A 72 8.19 -15.30 -1.20
C GLY A 72 6.72 -15.28 -0.77
N ASP A 73 6.29 -14.20 -0.14
CA ASP A 73 4.96 -14.02 0.44
C ASP A 73 4.07 -13.12 -0.43
N VAL A 74 4.52 -12.77 -1.64
CA VAL A 74 3.74 -11.98 -2.60
C VAL A 74 2.62 -12.83 -3.18
N GLU A 75 1.39 -12.45 -2.86
CA GLU A 75 0.17 -13.09 -3.36
C GLU A 75 -0.24 -12.53 -4.73
N TYR A 76 -0.15 -11.20 -4.89
CA TYR A 76 -0.51 -10.54 -6.13
C TYR A 76 0.27 -9.24 -6.34
N VAL A 77 0.39 -8.85 -7.61
CA VAL A 77 0.92 -7.56 -8.04
C VAL A 77 -0.06 -6.94 -9.03
N GLU A 78 -0.65 -5.83 -8.64
CA GLU A 78 -1.51 -5.00 -9.48
C GLU A 78 -0.78 -3.72 -9.88
N VAL A 79 -1.01 -3.30 -11.12
CA VAL A 79 -0.40 -2.10 -11.69
C VAL A 79 -1.49 -1.28 -12.35
N GLU A 80 -1.74 -0.10 -11.78
CA GLU A 80 -2.85 0.76 -12.18
C GLU A 80 -2.33 2.03 -12.84
N ASN A 81 -3.05 2.50 -13.86
CA ASN A 81 -2.70 3.71 -14.61
C ASN A 81 -3.86 4.70 -14.59
N VAL A 82 -3.67 5.80 -13.89
CA VAL A 82 -4.68 6.86 -13.74
C VAL A 82 -4.09 8.15 -14.29
N ALA A 83 -4.73 8.71 -15.33
CA ALA A 83 -4.31 9.95 -15.98
C ALA A 83 -2.81 9.98 -16.40
N GLY A 84 -2.29 8.85 -16.88
CA GLY A 84 -0.90 8.73 -17.34
C GLY A 84 0.12 8.59 -16.20
N LYS A 85 -0.33 8.46 -14.95
CA LYS A 85 0.51 8.15 -13.80
C LYS A 85 0.22 6.74 -13.33
N LYS A 86 1.28 5.99 -13.07
CA LYS A 86 1.19 4.59 -12.65
C LYS A 86 1.49 4.44 -11.17
N TYR A 87 0.78 3.53 -10.52
CA TYR A 87 1.12 3.03 -9.20
C TYR A 87 1.05 1.51 -9.15
N PHE A 88 1.71 0.94 -8.15
CA PHE A 88 1.76 -0.48 -7.87
C PHE A 88 1.01 -0.74 -6.56
N ARG A 89 0.28 -1.86 -6.53
CA ARG A 89 -0.38 -2.40 -5.35
C ARG A 89 0.02 -3.87 -5.22
N ILE A 90 0.69 -4.23 -4.14
CA ILE A 90 1.22 -5.58 -3.93
C ILE A 90 0.58 -6.16 -2.67
N GLY A 91 -0.11 -7.29 -2.80
CA GLY A 91 -0.59 -8.07 -1.66
C GLY A 91 0.50 -8.98 -1.12
N LEU A 92 0.73 -8.91 0.19
CA LEU A 92 1.65 -9.78 0.93
C LEU A 92 0.88 -10.60 1.95
N MET A 93 1.05 -11.93 1.96
CA MET A 93 0.50 -12.81 2.99
C MET A 93 1.44 -12.88 4.19
N GLN A 94 1.04 -12.30 5.32
CA GLN A 94 1.82 -12.30 6.57
C GLN A 94 0.97 -12.84 7.72
N ASP A 95 1.40 -13.94 8.32
CA ASP A 95 0.72 -14.55 9.48
C ASP A 95 -0.79 -14.78 9.28
N HIS A 96 -1.19 -15.25 8.09
CA HIS A 96 -2.58 -15.48 7.65
C HIS A 96 -3.41 -14.21 7.39
N HIS A 97 -2.77 -13.04 7.38
CA HIS A 97 -3.39 -11.77 7.03
C HIS A 97 -2.74 -11.15 5.80
N ILE A 98 -3.50 -10.36 5.04
CA ILE A 98 -2.96 -9.64 3.89
C ILE A 98 -2.51 -8.25 4.34
N SER A 99 -1.23 -7.94 4.09
CA SER A 99 -0.74 -6.56 4.06
C SER A 99 -0.65 -6.07 2.61
N ILE A 100 -0.74 -4.77 2.40
CA ILE A 100 -0.68 -4.19 1.04
C ILE A 100 0.42 -3.15 0.95
N ILE A 101 1.31 -3.27 -0.03
CA ILE A 101 2.29 -2.24 -0.37
C ILE A 101 1.77 -1.40 -1.54
N TYR A 102 1.79 -0.08 -1.38
CA TYR A 102 1.56 0.90 -2.43
C TYR A 102 2.81 1.72 -2.71
N PHE A 103 3.07 1.99 -4.00
CA PHE A 103 4.06 2.98 -4.43
C PHE A 103 3.82 3.51 -5.84
N LEU A 104 4.33 4.70 -6.14
CA LEU A 104 4.25 5.31 -7.47
C LEU A 104 5.38 4.81 -8.37
N GLU A 105 5.13 4.69 -9.68
CA GLU A 105 6.19 4.42 -10.66
C GLU A 105 7.35 5.41 -10.52
N GLY A 106 8.57 4.89 -10.58
CA GLY A 106 9.81 5.65 -10.33
C GLY A 106 10.24 5.69 -8.86
N THR A 107 9.49 5.09 -7.93
CA THR A 107 9.91 4.97 -6.52
C THR A 107 11.00 3.91 -6.36
N LEU A 108 10.89 2.81 -7.11
CA LEU A 108 11.83 1.70 -7.03
C LEU A 108 12.72 1.66 -8.29
N PRO A 109 13.85 0.91 -8.25
CA PRO A 109 14.71 0.79 -9.42
C PRO A 109 13.92 0.24 -10.61
N ARG A 110 14.11 0.83 -11.79
CA ARG A 110 13.37 0.45 -13.01
C ARG A 110 13.37 -1.05 -13.31
N LYS A 111 14.48 -1.74 -12.99
CA LYS A 111 14.59 -3.21 -13.13
C LYS A 111 13.57 -3.96 -12.26
N THR A 112 13.35 -3.48 -11.04
CA THR A 112 12.40 -4.03 -10.07
C THR A 112 10.96 -3.77 -10.51
N GLU A 113 10.64 -2.53 -10.90
CA GLU A 113 9.29 -2.18 -11.37
C GLU A 113 8.88 -2.95 -12.63
N ARG A 114 9.83 -3.15 -13.57
CA ARG A 114 9.61 -4.01 -14.74
C ARG A 114 9.39 -5.47 -14.35
N TRP A 115 10.17 -5.97 -13.40
CA TRP A 115 10.01 -7.34 -12.92
C TRP A 115 8.62 -7.55 -12.27
N LEU A 116 8.17 -6.60 -11.46
CA LEU A 116 6.83 -6.59 -10.86
C LEU A 116 5.71 -6.55 -11.90
N THR A 117 5.89 -5.76 -12.96
CA THR A 117 4.89 -5.69 -14.05
C THR A 117 4.75 -7.03 -14.80
N ASN A 118 5.81 -7.83 -14.87
CA ASN A 118 5.78 -9.14 -15.52
C ASN A 118 5.24 -10.26 -14.60
N LYS A 119 4.98 -9.95 -13.33
CA LYS A 119 4.44 -10.86 -12.30
C LYS A 119 2.92 -10.83 -12.21
N ILE A 120 2.22 -10.16 -13.14
CA ILE A 120 0.76 -10.24 -13.25
C ILE A 120 0.41 -11.73 -13.42
N LEU A 121 -0.13 -12.32 -12.35
CA LEU A 121 -0.60 -13.71 -12.28
C LEU A 121 -1.96 -13.83 -12.96
#